data_AF-A0A6G0RKH7-F1
#
_entry.id   AF-A0A6G0RKH7-F1
#
_cell.length_a   1.000
_cell.length_b   1.000
_cell.length_c   1.000
_cell.angle_alpha   90.00
_cell.angle_beta   90.00
_cell.angle_gamma   90.00
#
_symmetry.space_group_name_H-M   'P 1'
#
loop_
_entity.id
_entity.type
_entity.pdbx_description
1 polymer ?
#
loop_
_entity_poly.entity_id
_entity_poly.type
_entity_poly.pdbx_seq_one_letter_code
_entity_poly.pdbx_strand_id
1 'polypeptide(L)'
;MEDKWAFLQPWQEILHECKTLHDSLDVVDSREFRASHLPVRASLRCWPSLPKGYEQLAGRCVLPIPFPASRHDGEKLQRIREAMELFNVLATVSRPAFVQLLADCVVVADNFDDLLTPDFLFVFPVWECYLVGTVGSEDVVAEGSTVSWGALFGCPDDPREYSTEFCAAMETLEEMRRQVTEALCDFMGRQATPEWDEGCSEIEWTAEHVAVPTKGVQDAATSIGAELSVDSFSRKLGSLFDVDVPAVVQLCAVSIARRC
;
A
#
# COMPACT_ATOMS: atom_id res chain seq x y z
N MET A 1 9.68 17.60 -18.81
CA MET A 1 8.68 16.52 -18.57
C MET A 1 8.37 16.37 -17.08
N GLU A 2 9.18 16.95 -16.18
CA GLU A 2 8.94 17.01 -14.72
C GLU A 2 7.63 17.74 -14.33
N ASP A 3 7.18 18.74 -15.10
CA ASP A 3 6.01 19.54 -14.71
C ASP A 3 4.67 18.79 -14.64
N LYS A 4 4.50 17.70 -15.39
CA LYS A 4 3.19 17.00 -15.46
C LYS A 4 2.81 16.32 -14.14
N TRP A 5 3.80 15.82 -13.41
CA TRP A 5 3.61 15.04 -12.18
C TRP A 5 4.05 15.80 -10.93
N ALA A 6 4.44 17.07 -11.07
CA ALA A 6 4.90 17.90 -9.97
C ALA A 6 3.90 18.01 -8.81
N PHE A 7 2.59 17.91 -9.12
CA PHE A 7 1.55 17.89 -8.09
C PHE A 7 1.66 16.70 -7.12
N LEU A 8 2.33 15.59 -7.51
CA LEU A 8 2.52 14.41 -6.65
C LEU A 8 3.76 14.51 -5.75
N GLN A 9 4.61 15.54 -5.93
CA GLN A 9 5.89 15.66 -5.24
C GLN A 9 5.79 15.56 -3.71
N PRO A 10 4.82 16.21 -3.01
CA PRO A 10 4.75 16.14 -1.55
C PRO A 10 4.61 14.69 -1.03
N TRP A 11 3.85 13.86 -1.73
CA TRP A 11 3.65 12.46 -1.37
C TRP A 11 4.82 11.57 -1.79
N GLN A 12 5.49 11.94 -2.89
CA GLN A 12 6.71 11.25 -3.33
C GLN A 12 7.82 11.40 -2.28
N GLU A 13 8.01 12.60 -1.74
CA GLU A 13 9.03 12.89 -0.72
C GLU A 13 8.81 12.05 0.54
N ILE A 14 7.56 11.89 0.98
CA ILE A 14 7.20 11.04 2.11
C ILE A 14 7.57 9.56 1.87
N LEU A 15 7.36 9.04 0.67
CA LEU A 15 7.77 7.66 0.35
C LEU A 15 9.30 7.49 0.31
N HIS A 16 10.05 8.52 -0.10
CA HIS A 16 11.51 8.50 -0.02
C HIS A 16 12.00 8.53 1.44
N GLU A 17 11.33 9.26 2.32
CA GLU A 17 11.59 9.22 3.76
C GLU A 17 11.31 7.84 4.34
N CYS A 18 10.20 7.20 3.95
CA CYS A 18 9.88 5.81 4.31
C CYS A 18 10.99 4.85 3.89
N LYS A 19 11.47 4.96 2.63
CA LYS A 19 12.59 4.15 2.13
C LYS A 19 13.87 4.39 2.91
N THR A 20 14.20 5.66 3.21
CA THR A 20 15.39 6.02 3.98
C THR A 20 15.34 5.44 5.39
N LEU A 21 14.17 5.50 6.04
CA LEU A 21 13.96 4.90 7.35
C LEU A 21 14.09 3.37 7.27
N HIS A 22 13.50 2.72 6.26
CA HIS A 22 13.66 1.29 6.01
C HIS A 22 15.13 0.88 5.89
N ASP A 23 15.90 1.57 5.05
CA ASP A 23 17.32 1.28 4.84
C ASP A 23 18.15 1.50 6.11
N SER A 24 17.78 2.50 6.93
CA SER A 24 18.46 2.75 8.20
C SER A 24 18.24 1.63 9.22
N LEU A 25 17.11 0.91 9.14
CA LEU A 25 16.83 -0.24 9.99
C LEU A 25 17.64 -1.46 9.54
N ASP A 26 17.82 -1.64 8.23
CA ASP A 26 18.56 -2.78 7.66
C ASP A 26 20.08 -2.71 7.87
N VAL A 27 20.65 -1.49 7.96
CA VAL A 27 22.11 -1.30 8.13
C VAL A 27 22.60 -1.63 9.55
N VAL A 28 21.71 -1.69 10.55
CA VAL A 28 22.12 -1.76 11.97
C VAL A 28 22.53 -3.16 12.45
N ASP A 29 22.19 -4.29 11.81
CA ASP A 29 22.61 -5.60 12.35
C ASP A 29 22.66 -6.76 11.35
N SER A 30 23.83 -6.97 10.74
CA SER A 30 24.12 -8.12 9.85
C SER A 30 24.28 -9.47 10.57
N ARG A 31 23.89 -9.60 11.86
CA ARG A 31 23.84 -10.91 12.53
C ARG A 31 22.63 -11.19 13.42
N GLU A 32 21.85 -10.18 13.82
CA GLU A 32 20.66 -10.39 14.70
C GLU A 32 19.36 -9.72 14.21
N PHE A 33 19.36 -8.99 13.08
CA PHE A 33 18.17 -8.28 12.57
C PHE A 33 17.37 -9.05 11.52
N ARG A 34 17.23 -10.38 11.67
CA ARG A 34 16.33 -11.16 10.80
C ARG A 34 14.99 -11.34 11.49
N ALA A 35 13.97 -10.62 11.02
CA ALA A 35 12.56 -10.84 11.31
C ALA A 35 12.09 -10.73 12.79
N SER A 36 12.99 -10.65 13.78
CA SER A 36 12.63 -10.80 15.21
C SER A 36 12.31 -9.51 15.98
N HIS A 37 12.34 -8.33 15.36
CA HIS A 37 12.21 -7.05 16.08
C HIS A 37 11.02 -6.18 15.65
N LEU A 38 10.32 -6.53 14.58
CA LEU A 38 9.11 -5.83 14.16
C LEU A 38 7.89 -6.60 14.68
N PRO A 39 7.14 -6.07 15.65
CA PRO A 39 6.05 -6.82 16.29
C PRO A 39 4.94 -7.18 15.31
N VAL A 40 4.73 -6.34 14.29
CA VAL A 40 3.69 -6.50 13.28
C VAL A 40 4.20 -6.08 11.90
N ARG A 41 3.91 -6.92 10.90
CA ARG A 41 4.06 -6.65 9.47
C ARG A 41 2.76 -7.01 8.75
N ALA A 42 2.37 -6.19 7.78
CA ALA A 42 1.22 -6.42 6.91
C ALA A 42 1.57 -6.02 5.47
N SER A 43 1.29 -6.89 4.52
CA SER A 43 1.36 -6.63 3.09
C SER A 43 -0.04 -6.33 2.58
N LEU A 44 -0.29 -5.07 2.28
CA LEU A 44 -1.56 -4.57 1.76
C LEU A 44 -1.51 -4.62 0.23
N ARG A 45 -2.47 -5.34 -0.35
CA ARG A 45 -2.56 -5.64 -1.77
C ARG A 45 -3.89 -5.13 -2.29
N CYS A 46 -3.87 -4.17 -3.20
CA CYS A 46 -5.09 -3.63 -3.79
C CYS A 46 -4.88 -3.32 -5.28
N TRP A 47 -5.39 -4.18 -6.17
CA TRP A 47 -5.31 -3.97 -7.62
C TRP A 47 -6.62 -4.27 -8.32
N PRO A 48 -6.88 -3.60 -9.46
CA PRO A 48 -8.10 -3.83 -10.22
C PRO A 48 -8.11 -5.23 -10.82
N SER A 49 -9.30 -5.71 -11.19
CA SER A 49 -9.45 -6.90 -12.03
C SER A 49 -8.74 -6.71 -13.36
N LEU A 50 -8.08 -7.76 -13.85
CA LEU A 50 -7.59 -7.81 -15.22
C LEU A 50 -8.51 -8.66 -16.10
N PRO A 51 -8.54 -8.44 -17.43
CA PRO A 51 -9.12 -9.41 -18.34
C PRO A 51 -8.37 -10.74 -18.26
N LYS A 52 -9.09 -11.86 -18.36
CA LYS A 52 -8.48 -13.19 -18.36
C LYS A 52 -7.38 -13.32 -19.41
N GLY A 53 -6.25 -13.91 -19.02
CA GLY A 53 -5.08 -14.11 -19.86
C GLY A 53 -4.10 -12.94 -19.90
N TYR A 54 -4.40 -11.83 -19.20
CA TYR A 54 -3.51 -10.68 -19.07
C TYR A 54 -2.71 -10.68 -17.76
N GLU A 55 -2.85 -11.71 -16.91
CA GLU A 55 -2.20 -11.78 -15.60
C GLU A 55 -0.67 -11.83 -15.74
N GLN A 56 -0.19 -12.47 -16.81
CA GLN A 56 1.24 -12.56 -17.13
C GLN A 56 1.83 -11.21 -17.60
N LEU A 57 0.99 -10.22 -17.92
CA LEU A 57 1.40 -8.88 -18.33
C LEU A 57 1.44 -7.90 -17.15
N ALA A 58 1.28 -8.39 -15.92
CA ALA A 58 1.39 -7.62 -14.70
C ALA A 58 2.61 -8.04 -13.88
N GLY A 59 3.43 -7.06 -13.50
CA GLY A 59 4.52 -7.24 -12.54
C GLY A 59 4.15 -6.68 -11.17
N ARG A 60 4.74 -7.23 -10.10
CA ARG A 60 4.59 -6.70 -8.74
C ARG A 60 5.86 -6.01 -8.25
N CYS A 61 5.66 -4.94 -7.48
CA CYS A 61 6.74 -4.26 -6.76
C CYS A 61 6.36 -4.07 -5.30
N VAL A 62 7.33 -4.19 -4.40
CA VAL A 62 7.13 -4.04 -2.96
C VAL A 62 7.71 -2.71 -2.52
N LEU A 63 6.91 -1.93 -1.79
CA LEU A 63 7.29 -0.65 -1.20
C LEU A 63 7.20 -0.73 0.32
N PRO A 64 8.28 -0.42 1.06
CA PRO A 64 8.29 -0.50 2.52
C PRO A 64 7.64 0.74 3.12
N ILE A 65 6.70 0.54 4.06
CA ILE A 65 5.99 1.61 4.75
C ILE A 65 6.15 1.44 6.28
N PRO A 66 7.23 1.99 6.86
CA PRO A 66 7.42 2.01 8.30
C PRO A 66 6.45 2.98 8.99
N PHE A 67 5.68 2.49 9.96
CA PHE A 67 4.82 3.29 10.83
C PHE A 67 5.40 3.38 12.24
N PRO A 68 5.77 4.58 12.75
CA PRO A 68 6.30 4.72 14.10
C PRO A 68 5.21 4.50 15.17
N ALA A 69 5.48 3.63 16.15
CA ALA A 69 4.54 3.32 17.22
C ALA A 69 4.24 4.50 18.17
N SER A 70 5.14 5.50 18.23
CA SER A 70 4.97 6.69 19.07
C SER A 70 3.93 7.67 18.52
N ARG A 71 3.60 7.60 17.22
CA ARG A 71 2.51 8.33 16.55
C ARG A 71 2.41 9.83 16.84
N HIS A 72 3.51 10.47 17.22
CA HIS A 72 3.53 11.89 17.58
C HIS A 72 3.28 12.82 16.38
N ASP A 73 3.52 12.33 15.17
CA ASP A 73 3.40 13.10 13.94
C ASP A 73 2.20 12.60 13.12
N GLY A 74 1.00 12.99 13.57
CA GLY A 74 -0.25 12.60 12.92
C GLY A 74 -0.33 13.08 11.46
N GLU A 75 0.20 14.26 11.16
CA GLU A 75 0.22 14.80 9.79
C GLU A 75 1.07 13.93 8.86
N LYS A 76 2.26 13.49 9.31
CA LYS A 76 3.08 12.57 8.53
C LYS A 76 2.39 11.22 8.30
N LEU A 77 1.72 10.66 9.30
CA LEU A 77 0.99 9.39 9.17
C LEU A 77 -0.16 9.50 8.16
N GLN A 78 -0.87 10.64 8.17
CA GLN A 78 -1.88 10.97 7.17
C GLN A 78 -1.27 11.06 5.77
N ARG A 79 -0.17 11.80 5.61
CA ARG A 79 0.53 11.91 4.31
C ARG A 79 1.04 10.58 3.78
N ILE A 80 1.50 9.67 4.64
CA ILE A 80 1.87 8.30 4.25
C ILE A 80 0.65 7.58 3.67
N ARG A 81 -0.49 7.63 4.37
CA ARG A 81 -1.73 7.00 3.92
C ARG A 81 -2.21 7.58 2.58
N GLU A 82 -2.20 8.89 2.44
CA GLU A 82 -2.51 9.58 1.18
C GLU A 82 -1.58 9.16 0.04
N ALA A 83 -0.27 9.07 0.31
CA ALA A 83 0.72 8.67 -0.68
C ALA A 83 0.45 7.25 -1.18
N MET A 84 0.18 6.31 -0.27
CA MET A 84 -0.18 4.94 -0.64
C MET A 84 -1.37 4.94 -1.61
N GLU A 85 -2.43 5.68 -1.31
CA GLU A 85 -3.61 5.73 -2.18
C GLU A 85 -3.34 6.40 -3.54
N LEU A 86 -2.65 7.54 -3.56
CA LEU A 86 -2.31 8.26 -4.80
C LEU A 86 -1.45 7.42 -5.72
N PHE A 87 -0.42 6.76 -5.19
CA PHE A 87 0.50 5.97 -5.99
C PHE A 87 -0.08 4.61 -6.36
N ASN A 88 -1.01 4.05 -5.56
CA ASN A 88 -1.79 2.89 -5.95
C ASN A 88 -2.64 3.20 -7.19
N VAL A 89 -3.31 4.36 -7.19
CA VAL A 89 -4.05 4.85 -8.36
C VAL A 89 -3.11 5.13 -9.54
N LEU A 90 -2.00 5.84 -9.32
CA LEU A 90 -1.06 6.19 -10.39
C LEU A 90 -0.54 4.96 -11.13
N ALA A 91 -0.31 3.84 -10.44
CA ALA A 91 0.11 2.59 -11.05
C ALA A 91 -0.88 2.10 -12.14
N THR A 92 -2.18 2.40 -11.97
CA THR A 92 -3.23 2.09 -12.95
C THR A 92 -3.39 3.15 -14.04
N VAL A 93 -3.03 4.41 -13.76
CA VAL A 93 -3.16 5.54 -14.69
C VAL A 93 -1.97 5.63 -15.64
N SER A 94 -0.75 5.47 -15.11
CA SER A 94 0.48 5.65 -15.87
C SER A 94 1.61 4.85 -15.23
N ARG A 95 1.76 3.60 -15.69
CA ARG A 95 2.90 2.74 -15.33
C ARG A 95 4.25 3.48 -15.48
N PRO A 96 4.56 4.17 -16.59
CA PRO A 96 5.85 4.84 -16.73
C PRO A 96 6.07 5.92 -15.68
N ALA A 97 5.02 6.67 -15.31
CA ALA A 97 5.13 7.71 -14.29
C ALA A 97 5.30 7.10 -12.89
N PHE A 98 4.55 6.05 -12.57
CA PHE A 98 4.71 5.32 -11.31
C PHE A 98 6.13 4.81 -11.14
N VAL A 99 6.66 4.12 -12.16
CA VAL A 99 8.03 3.59 -12.16
C VAL A 99 9.05 4.72 -12.06
N GLN A 100 8.87 5.80 -12.83
CA GLN A 100 9.79 6.94 -12.78
C GLN A 100 9.84 7.60 -11.40
N LEU A 101 8.71 7.73 -10.72
CA LEU A 101 8.63 8.45 -9.45
C LEU A 101 9.07 7.57 -8.26
N LEU A 102 8.85 6.26 -8.33
CA LEU A 102 9.02 5.36 -7.17
C LEU A 102 10.05 4.23 -7.35
N ALA A 103 10.76 4.15 -8.49
CA ALA A 103 11.78 3.12 -8.71
C ALA A 103 12.78 3.00 -7.55
N ASP A 104 13.27 4.12 -7.01
CA ASP A 104 14.24 4.14 -5.91
C ASP A 104 13.65 3.71 -4.56
N CYS A 105 12.31 3.69 -4.44
CA CYS A 105 11.59 3.25 -3.24
C CYS A 105 11.27 1.74 -3.23
N VAL A 106 11.40 1.06 -4.36
CA VAL A 106 11.10 -0.38 -4.46
C VAL A 106 12.21 -1.21 -3.82
N VAL A 107 11.83 -2.16 -2.96
CA VAL A 107 12.79 -3.05 -2.25
C VAL A 107 12.83 -4.47 -2.82
N VAL A 108 11.70 -4.94 -3.35
CA VAL A 108 11.58 -6.26 -3.98
C VAL A 108 10.67 -6.13 -5.20
N ALA A 109 11.00 -6.84 -6.27
CA ALA A 109 10.16 -6.98 -7.44
C ALA A 109 10.28 -8.41 -7.97
N ASP A 110 9.20 -8.93 -8.57
CA ASP A 110 9.21 -10.29 -9.13
C ASP A 110 10.37 -10.45 -10.14
N ASN A 111 10.60 -9.42 -10.95
CA ASN A 111 11.82 -9.15 -11.70
C ASN A 111 11.94 -7.63 -11.92
N PHE A 112 12.85 -6.95 -11.23
CA PHE A 112 12.95 -5.49 -11.30
C PHE A 112 13.27 -4.99 -12.71
N ASP A 113 14.16 -5.69 -13.41
CA ASP A 113 14.49 -5.37 -14.80
C ASP A 113 13.25 -5.46 -15.70
N ASP A 114 12.38 -6.46 -15.47
CA ASP A 114 11.15 -6.64 -16.24
C ASP A 114 10.11 -5.54 -15.95
N LEU A 115 10.04 -4.99 -14.73
CA LEU A 115 9.19 -3.82 -14.44
C LEU A 115 9.58 -2.58 -15.28
N LEU A 116 10.82 -2.51 -15.73
CA LEU A 116 11.33 -1.45 -16.61
C LEU A 116 11.19 -1.82 -18.09
N THR A 117 10.98 -3.09 -18.42
CA THR A 117 10.71 -3.53 -19.80
C THR A 117 9.31 -3.10 -20.26
N PRO A 118 9.11 -2.95 -21.57
CA PRO A 118 7.78 -2.75 -22.15
C PRO A 118 6.87 -4.00 -22.09
N ASP A 119 7.38 -5.15 -21.62
CA ASP A 119 6.66 -6.42 -21.66
C ASP A 119 5.55 -6.49 -20.60
N PHE A 120 5.69 -5.76 -19.49
CA PHE A 120 4.61 -5.54 -18.54
C PHE A 120 3.78 -4.30 -18.90
N LEU A 121 2.47 -4.54 -19.09
CA LEU A 121 1.48 -3.48 -19.27
C LEU A 121 1.02 -2.90 -17.92
N PHE A 122 1.05 -3.71 -16.86
CA PHE A 122 0.56 -3.33 -15.54
C PHE A 122 1.63 -3.50 -14.47
N VAL A 123 1.60 -2.64 -13.46
CA VAL A 123 2.41 -2.76 -12.24
C VAL A 123 1.49 -2.71 -11.04
N PHE A 124 1.65 -3.66 -10.13
CA PHE A 124 0.88 -3.76 -8.90
C PHE A 124 1.76 -3.53 -7.68
N PRO A 125 1.61 -2.38 -7.01
CA PRO A 125 2.32 -2.15 -5.76
C PRO A 125 1.77 -3.06 -4.67
N VAL A 126 2.70 -3.58 -3.87
CA VAL A 126 2.46 -4.26 -2.61
C VAL A 126 3.02 -3.36 -1.51
N TRP A 127 2.14 -2.84 -0.67
CA TRP A 127 2.51 -1.93 0.40
C TRP A 127 2.87 -2.75 1.63
N GLU A 128 4.17 -2.82 1.94
CA GLU A 128 4.67 -3.56 3.08
C GLU A 128 4.71 -2.66 4.32
N CYS A 129 3.58 -2.61 5.03
CA CYS A 129 3.39 -1.83 6.23
C CYS A 129 3.93 -2.58 7.45
N TYR A 130 4.69 -1.91 8.31
CA TYR A 130 5.15 -2.52 9.56
C TYR A 130 5.32 -1.49 10.67
N LEU A 131 5.14 -1.96 11.90
CA LEU A 131 5.23 -1.11 13.08
C LEU A 131 6.69 -1.01 13.56
N VAL A 132 7.20 0.22 13.67
CA VAL A 132 8.53 0.51 14.22
C VAL A 132 8.39 0.84 15.71
N GLY A 133 8.82 -0.11 16.55
CA GLY A 133 8.70 -0.03 18.01
C GLY A 133 7.42 -0.69 18.53
N THR A 134 7.09 -0.41 19.80
CA THR A 134 5.93 -1.00 20.50
C THR A 134 4.96 0.10 20.88
N VAL A 135 3.67 -0.17 20.73
CA VAL A 135 2.60 0.75 21.12
C VAL A 135 2.55 0.87 22.65
N GLY A 136 2.40 2.08 23.17
CA GLY A 136 2.28 2.32 24.61
C GLY A 136 1.02 1.72 25.21
N SER A 137 1.06 1.35 26.50
CA SER A 137 -0.07 0.75 27.21
C SER A 137 -1.27 1.68 27.40
N GLU A 138 -1.08 2.99 27.20
CA GLU A 138 -2.12 4.03 27.31
C GLU A 138 -2.67 4.44 25.92
N ASP A 139 -2.22 3.78 24.84
CA ASP A 139 -2.73 4.06 23.49
C ASP A 139 -4.12 3.43 23.29
N VAL A 140 -4.94 4.05 22.43
CA VAL A 140 -6.25 3.55 22.01
C VAL A 140 -6.19 2.10 21.50
N VAL A 141 -5.06 1.72 20.89
CA VAL A 141 -4.82 0.34 20.42
C VAL A 141 -4.58 -0.65 21.55
N ALA A 142 -4.11 -0.22 22.71
CA ALA A 142 -3.98 -1.07 23.89
C ALA A 142 -5.31 -1.24 24.64
N GLU A 143 -6.16 -0.21 24.62
CA GLU A 143 -7.42 -0.19 25.36
C GLU A 143 -8.63 -0.70 24.56
N GLY A 144 -8.58 -0.59 23.23
CA GLY A 144 -9.69 -0.93 22.34
C GLY A 144 -9.97 -2.43 22.26
N SER A 145 -11.24 -2.83 22.32
CA SER A 145 -11.67 -4.22 22.10
C SER A 145 -11.58 -4.65 20.63
N THR A 146 -11.59 -3.69 19.72
CA THR A 146 -11.51 -3.84 18.27
C THR A 146 -10.73 -2.66 17.72
N VAL A 147 -9.67 -2.93 16.97
CA VAL A 147 -8.75 -1.92 16.43
C VAL A 147 -8.64 -2.17 14.94
N SER A 148 -8.86 -1.15 14.12
CA SER A 148 -8.65 -1.27 12.66
C SER A 148 -7.18 -1.19 12.28
N TRP A 149 -6.80 -1.64 11.09
CA TRP A 149 -5.44 -1.47 10.57
C TRP A 149 -5.02 0.02 10.50
N GLY A 150 -5.94 0.91 10.14
CA GLY A 150 -5.74 2.37 10.18
C GLY A 150 -5.45 2.87 11.59
N ALA A 151 -6.21 2.43 12.59
CA ALA A 151 -5.94 2.75 13.99
C ALA A 151 -4.62 2.15 14.48
N LEU A 152 -4.23 0.95 14.01
CA LEU A 152 -2.94 0.33 14.33
C LEU A 152 -1.75 1.09 13.72
N PHE A 153 -1.92 1.69 12.55
CA PHE A 153 -0.87 2.49 11.91
C PHE A 153 -0.95 3.99 12.23
N GLY A 154 -1.98 4.42 12.97
CA GLY A 154 -2.15 5.80 13.42
C GLY A 154 -2.75 6.74 12.36
N CYS A 155 -3.41 6.17 11.34
CA CYS A 155 -4.14 6.88 10.29
C CYS A 155 -5.58 6.30 10.15
N PRO A 156 -6.42 6.43 11.20
CA PRO A 156 -7.75 5.79 11.24
C PRO A 156 -8.78 6.43 10.31
N ASP A 157 -8.64 7.72 9.99
CA ASP A 157 -9.63 8.48 9.25
C ASP A 157 -9.39 8.42 7.74
N ASP A 158 -10.47 8.47 6.94
CA ASP A 158 -10.40 8.53 5.47
C ASP A 158 -9.80 9.87 5.02
N PRO A 159 -8.68 9.88 4.26
CA PRO A 159 -8.06 11.10 3.74
C PRO A 159 -9.00 12.00 2.93
N ARG A 160 -10.02 11.44 2.29
CA ARG A 160 -11.00 12.20 1.50
C ARG A 160 -11.85 13.13 2.35
N GLU A 161 -12.00 12.84 3.64
CA GLU A 161 -12.83 13.64 4.54
C GLU A 161 -12.12 14.90 5.05
N TYR A 162 -10.78 14.90 5.09
CA TYR A 162 -10.00 15.98 5.72
C TYR A 162 -8.95 16.64 4.81
N SER A 163 -8.50 16.01 3.73
CA SER A 163 -7.37 16.50 2.92
C SER A 163 -7.78 17.03 1.56
N THR A 164 -7.88 18.36 1.46
CA THR A 164 -8.28 19.04 0.20
C THR A 164 -7.23 18.90 -0.90
N GLU A 165 -5.94 18.92 -0.55
CA GLU A 165 -4.84 18.73 -1.50
C GLU A 165 -4.85 17.32 -2.11
N PHE A 166 -5.06 16.30 -1.27
CA PHE A 166 -5.21 14.92 -1.70
C PHE A 166 -6.41 14.75 -2.64
N CYS A 167 -7.56 15.33 -2.30
CA CYS A 167 -8.73 15.30 -3.16
C CYS A 167 -8.46 15.93 -4.54
N ALA A 168 -7.79 17.08 -4.58
CA ALA A 168 -7.41 17.74 -5.84
C ALA A 168 -6.43 16.89 -6.68
N ALA A 169 -5.47 16.23 -6.03
CA ALA A 169 -4.54 15.31 -6.70
C ALA A 169 -5.27 14.08 -7.27
N MET A 170 -6.23 13.51 -6.52
CA MET A 170 -7.07 12.40 -6.97
C MET A 170 -7.96 12.78 -8.16
N GLU A 171 -8.56 13.98 -8.15
CA GLU A 171 -9.33 14.51 -9.28
C GLU A 171 -8.46 14.66 -10.54
N THR A 172 -7.22 15.11 -10.37
CA THR A 172 -6.25 15.21 -11.46
C THR A 172 -5.92 13.84 -12.04
N LEU A 173 -5.74 12.82 -11.20
CA LEU A 173 -5.52 11.44 -11.64
C LEU A 173 -6.74 10.84 -12.35
N GLU A 174 -7.96 11.14 -11.89
CA GLU A 174 -9.21 10.70 -12.53
C GLU A 174 -9.33 11.25 -13.96
N GLU A 175 -9.03 12.53 -14.15
CA GLU A 175 -9.04 13.14 -15.49
C GLU A 175 -8.06 12.45 -16.43
N MET A 176 -6.84 12.16 -15.94
CA MET A 176 -5.84 11.44 -16.71
C MET A 176 -6.25 9.99 -17.00
N ARG A 177 -6.86 9.29 -16.02
CA ARG A 177 -7.35 7.92 -16.20
C ARG A 177 -8.38 7.83 -17.31
N ARG A 178 -9.30 8.78 -17.39
CA ARG A 178 -10.35 8.79 -18.41
C ARG A 178 -9.76 8.78 -19.83
N GLN A 179 -8.69 9.55 -20.04
CA GLN A 179 -7.97 9.60 -21.32
C GLN A 179 -7.26 8.27 -21.65
N VAL A 180 -6.74 7.58 -20.64
CA VAL A 180 -6.01 6.30 -20.81
C VAL A 180 -6.97 5.11 -21.00
N THR A 181 -8.09 5.10 -20.28
CA THR A 181 -9.08 4.02 -20.34
C THR A 181 -9.72 3.92 -21.72
N GLU A 182 -9.99 5.06 -22.38
CA GLU A 182 -10.45 5.10 -23.77
C GLU A 182 -9.44 4.43 -24.72
N ALA A 183 -8.15 4.75 -24.57
CA ALA A 183 -7.09 4.18 -25.40
C ALA A 183 -6.85 2.67 -25.14
N LEU A 184 -6.94 2.21 -23.89
CA LEU A 184 -6.83 0.78 -23.53
C LEU A 184 -7.99 -0.03 -24.09
N CYS A 185 -9.23 0.49 -24.00
CA CYS A 185 -10.40 -0.15 -24.60
C CYS A 185 -10.28 -0.25 -26.13
N ASP A 186 -9.72 0.77 -26.79
CA ASP A 186 -9.44 0.72 -28.22
C ASP A 186 -8.31 -0.29 -28.55
N PHE A 187 -7.27 -0.37 -27.73
CA PHE A 187 -6.14 -1.30 -27.89
C PHE A 187 -6.54 -2.77 -27.71
N MET A 188 -7.38 -3.09 -26.70
CA MET A 188 -7.87 -4.45 -26.46
C MET A 188 -8.85 -4.94 -27.54
N GLY A 189 -9.24 -4.06 -28.47
CA GLY A 189 -10.10 -4.38 -29.60
C GLY A 189 -11.58 -4.45 -29.20
N ARG A 190 -12.45 -3.93 -30.07
CA ARG A 190 -13.93 -3.98 -29.93
C ARG A 190 -14.53 -5.40 -30.07
N GLN A 191 -13.77 -6.46 -29.83
CA GLN A 191 -14.16 -7.84 -30.11
C GLN A 191 -14.34 -8.60 -28.79
N ALA A 192 -15.60 -8.97 -28.52
CA ALA A 192 -16.12 -9.67 -27.35
C ALA A 192 -16.07 -8.86 -26.03
N THR A 193 -17.16 -8.93 -25.25
CA THR A 193 -17.17 -8.51 -23.85
C THR A 193 -16.04 -9.23 -23.12
N PRO A 194 -14.99 -8.53 -22.65
CA PRO A 194 -13.88 -9.18 -21.95
C PRO A 194 -14.42 -9.89 -20.70
N GLU A 195 -14.01 -11.14 -20.50
CA GLU A 195 -14.19 -11.82 -19.22
C GLU A 195 -13.15 -11.28 -18.26
N TRP A 196 -13.62 -10.69 -17.15
CA TRP A 196 -12.77 -10.13 -16.11
C TRP A 196 -12.58 -11.14 -14.99
N ASP A 197 -11.36 -11.20 -14.48
CA ASP A 197 -11.09 -11.88 -13.23
C ASP A 197 -11.47 -11.01 -12.03
N GLU A 198 -11.30 -11.57 -10.84
CA GLU A 198 -11.54 -10.87 -9.58
C GLU A 198 -10.39 -9.91 -9.28
N GLY A 199 -10.70 -8.67 -8.90
CA GLY A 199 -9.68 -7.77 -8.38
C GLY A 199 -9.15 -8.25 -7.02
N CYS A 200 -7.99 -7.80 -6.60
CA CYS A 200 -7.43 -8.17 -5.29
C CYS A 200 -7.63 -7.05 -4.28
N SER A 201 -7.99 -7.43 -3.06
CA SER A 201 -8.03 -6.57 -1.88
C SER A 201 -7.75 -7.45 -0.67
N GLU A 202 -6.48 -7.58 -0.31
CA GLU A 202 -5.99 -8.56 0.63
C GLU A 202 -4.99 -7.93 1.61
N ILE A 203 -5.03 -8.40 2.86
CA ILE A 203 -4.05 -8.10 3.89
C ILE A 203 -3.40 -9.41 4.31
N GLU A 204 -2.16 -9.64 3.89
CA GLU A 204 -1.33 -10.72 4.41
C GLU A 204 -0.52 -10.19 5.58
N TRP A 205 -0.65 -10.77 6.76
CA TRP A 205 0.00 -10.26 7.96
C TRP A 205 0.86 -11.31 8.66
N THR A 206 1.88 -10.81 9.36
CA THR A 206 2.74 -11.57 10.26
C THR A 206 2.82 -10.82 11.59
N ALA A 207 2.59 -11.55 12.68
CA ALA A 207 2.74 -11.07 14.05
C ALA A 207 3.87 -11.86 14.72
N GLU A 208 4.94 -11.16 15.07
CA GLU A 208 6.14 -11.76 15.67
C GLU A 208 5.96 -11.84 17.19
N HIS A 209 5.31 -12.91 17.64
CA HIS A 209 5.17 -13.22 19.06
C HIS A 209 6.39 -13.99 19.57
N VAL A 210 6.80 -13.73 20.82
CA VAL A 210 7.98 -14.33 21.49
C VAL A 210 7.99 -15.87 21.47
N ALA A 211 6.81 -16.50 21.37
CA ALA A 211 6.69 -17.95 21.33
C ALA A 211 6.76 -18.54 19.91
N VAL A 212 5.93 -18.04 18.98
CA VAL A 212 5.83 -18.53 17.60
C VAL A 212 5.33 -17.39 16.70
N PRO A 213 6.03 -17.07 15.59
CA PRO A 213 5.52 -16.14 14.59
C PRO A 213 4.20 -16.64 14.02
N THR A 214 3.16 -15.80 14.06
CA THR A 214 1.83 -16.14 13.55
C THR A 214 1.59 -15.39 12.25
N LYS A 215 1.00 -16.06 11.25
CA LYS A 215 0.66 -15.48 9.96
C LYS A 215 -0.80 -15.70 9.63
N GLY A 216 -1.37 -14.80 8.84
CA GLY A 216 -2.72 -14.96 8.33
C GLY A 216 -2.99 -14.06 7.14
N VAL A 217 -4.17 -14.27 6.56
CA VAL A 217 -4.69 -13.52 5.41
C VAL A 217 -6.08 -13.02 5.76
N GLN A 218 -6.38 -11.77 5.46
CA GLN A 218 -7.72 -11.19 5.53
C GLN A 218 -8.11 -10.68 4.14
N ASP A 219 -9.17 -11.25 3.59
CA ASP A 219 -9.75 -10.79 2.33
C ASP A 219 -10.75 -9.68 2.63
N ALA A 220 -10.60 -8.53 1.96
CA ALA A 220 -11.65 -7.53 1.88
C ALA A 220 -12.58 -7.85 0.70
N ALA A 221 -13.78 -7.27 0.71
CA ALA A 221 -14.79 -7.51 -0.32
C ALA A 221 -14.20 -7.25 -1.72
N THR A 222 -14.08 -8.31 -2.51
CA THR A 222 -13.61 -8.27 -3.88
C THR A 222 -14.73 -7.85 -4.82
N SER A 223 -14.36 -7.12 -5.86
CA SER A 223 -15.27 -6.73 -6.94
C SER A 223 -14.92 -7.51 -8.20
N ILE A 224 -15.97 -7.97 -8.89
CA ILE A 224 -15.85 -8.59 -10.22
C ILE A 224 -16.11 -7.51 -11.27
N GLY A 225 -15.19 -7.39 -12.22
CA GLY A 225 -15.28 -6.44 -13.33
C GLY A 225 -14.45 -5.17 -13.14
N ALA A 226 -14.27 -4.46 -14.25
CA ALA A 226 -13.44 -3.27 -14.31
C ALA A 226 -13.85 -2.24 -13.26
N GLU A 227 -12.86 -1.72 -12.54
CA GLU A 227 -13.08 -0.55 -11.71
C GLU A 227 -13.36 0.65 -12.61
N LEU A 228 -14.44 1.37 -12.32
CA LEU A 228 -14.96 2.39 -13.22
C LEU A 228 -14.44 3.80 -12.90
N SER A 229 -14.00 4.06 -11.67
CA SER A 229 -13.46 5.38 -11.26
C SER A 229 -12.27 5.29 -10.30
N VAL A 230 -11.43 6.31 -10.27
CA VAL A 230 -10.36 6.50 -9.28
C VAL A 230 -10.91 6.53 -7.87
N ASP A 231 -12.06 7.16 -7.65
CA ASP A 231 -12.70 7.23 -6.32
C ASP A 231 -13.06 5.83 -5.82
N SER A 232 -13.67 4.99 -6.66
CA SER A 232 -13.99 3.61 -6.27
C SER A 232 -12.75 2.79 -5.91
N PHE A 233 -11.66 2.99 -6.65
CA PHE A 233 -10.41 2.23 -6.44
C PHE A 233 -9.62 2.70 -5.22
N SER A 234 -9.52 4.02 -5.02
CA SER A 234 -8.90 4.61 -3.83
C SER A 234 -9.62 4.16 -2.57
N ARG A 235 -10.97 4.19 -2.56
CA ARG A 235 -11.76 3.68 -1.41
C ARG A 235 -11.57 2.20 -1.16
N LYS A 236 -11.27 1.40 -2.17
CA LYS A 236 -11.00 -0.03 -1.98
C LYS A 236 -9.72 -0.27 -1.21
N LEU A 237 -8.63 0.42 -1.57
CA LEU A 237 -7.41 0.41 -0.76
C LEU A 237 -7.69 1.00 0.62
N GLY A 238 -8.47 2.07 0.69
CA GLY A 238 -8.84 2.69 1.95
C GLY A 238 -9.58 1.74 2.90
N SER A 239 -10.48 0.92 2.37
CA SER A 239 -11.24 -0.07 3.14
C SER A 239 -10.37 -1.13 3.80
N LEU A 240 -9.15 -1.40 3.29
CA LEU A 240 -8.20 -2.30 3.95
C LEU A 240 -7.76 -1.76 5.32
N PHE A 241 -7.76 -0.44 5.50
CA PHE A 241 -7.44 0.18 6.77
C PHE A 241 -8.62 0.19 7.75
N ASP A 242 -9.85 -0.03 7.28
CA ASP A 242 -11.04 -0.14 8.12
C ASP A 242 -11.25 -1.56 8.66
N VAL A 243 -10.54 -2.54 8.10
CA VAL A 243 -10.59 -3.94 8.57
C VAL A 243 -10.00 -4.03 9.98
N ASP A 244 -10.72 -4.72 10.86
CA ASP A 244 -10.25 -5.03 12.22
C ASP A 244 -8.99 -5.90 12.17
N VAL A 245 -7.98 -5.52 12.96
CA VAL A 245 -6.79 -6.33 13.14
C VAL A 245 -7.11 -7.58 13.96
N PRO A 246 -6.51 -8.74 13.63
CA PRO A 246 -6.65 -9.93 14.45
C PRO A 246 -6.11 -9.68 15.86
N ALA A 247 -6.76 -10.26 16.89
CA ALA A 247 -6.36 -10.05 18.28
C ALA A 247 -4.87 -10.37 18.56
N VAL A 248 -4.30 -11.38 17.87
CA VAL A 248 -2.88 -11.72 17.99
C VAL A 248 -1.95 -10.62 17.46
N VAL A 249 -2.37 -9.90 16.42
CA VAL A 249 -1.64 -8.76 15.85
C VAL A 249 -1.63 -7.60 16.85
N GLN A 250 -2.81 -7.26 17.39
CA GLN A 250 -2.95 -6.22 18.42
C GLN A 250 -2.10 -6.54 19.66
N LEU A 251 -2.15 -7.79 20.13
CA LEU A 251 -1.33 -8.24 21.26
C LEU A 251 0.16 -8.05 20.98
N CYS A 252 0.65 -8.44 19.81
CA CYS A 252 2.07 -8.29 19.47
C CYS A 252 2.47 -6.80 19.35
N ALA A 253 1.60 -5.95 18.82
CA ALA A 253 1.86 -4.51 18.70
C ALA A 253 2.04 -3.80 20.05
N VAL A 254 1.31 -4.23 21.08
CA VAL A 254 1.32 -3.62 22.43
C VAL A 254 2.30 -4.32 23.36
N SER A 255 2.51 -5.63 23.19
CA SER A 255 3.41 -6.38 24.04
C SER A 255 4.86 -6.00 23.76
N ILE A 256 5.59 -5.61 24.80
CA ILE A 256 7.05 -5.63 24.76
C ILE A 256 7.42 -7.07 24.46
N ALA A 257 8.13 -7.32 23.34
CA ALA A 257 8.90 -8.54 23.17
C ALA A 257 9.91 -8.57 24.32
N ARG A 258 9.49 -9.11 25.48
CA ARG A 258 10.33 -9.23 26.66
C ARG A 258 11.45 -10.18 26.27
N ARG A 259 12.65 -9.63 26.11
CA ARG A 259 13.89 -10.38 26.06
C ARG A 259 13.93 -11.30 27.28
N CYS A 260 13.87 -12.61 27.05
CA CYS A 260 14.44 -13.59 27.95
C CYS A 260 15.86 -13.88 27.48
#